data_AF-A0A8J6CID6-F1
#
_entry.id   AF-A0A8J6CID6-F1
#
_cell.length_a   1.000
_cell.length_b   1.000
_cell.length_c   1.000
_cell.angle_alpha   90.00
_cell.angle_beta   90.00
_cell.angle_gamma   90.00
#
_symmetry.space_group_name_H-M   'P 1'
#
loop_
_entity.id
_entity.type
_entity.pdbx_description
1 polymer ?
#
loop_
_entity_poly.entity_id
_entity_poly.type
_entity_poly.pdbx_seq_one_letter_code
_entity_poly.pdbx_strand_id
1 'polypeptide(L)'
;MADINVVGADLANLHIMDEEGDPLVMEGDEFSAELNYELCLVGRVLTESIVNFPALKNTMADLWHPLKGVTITEMEDKRILFRFYSEVDLKRVLDGMPWFFNRHLIVFHRLIRGENPLVVALWTTVFWVQIHNLLVGFITEGMHEIREFY
;
A
#
# COMPACT_ATOMS: atom_id res chain seq x y z
N MET A 1 -64.63 14.60 11.42
CA MET A 1 -64.27 13.35 12.12
C MET A 1 -63.11 12.73 11.35
N ALA A 2 -62.05 12.35 12.06
CA ALA A 2 -60.68 12.18 11.60
C ALA A 2 -60.39 10.93 10.74
N ASP A 3 -59.37 11.09 9.87
CA ASP A 3 -58.25 10.22 9.44
C ASP A 3 -58.45 8.75 9.00
N ILE A 4 -57.77 8.35 7.91
CA ILE A 4 -56.52 7.54 7.95
C ILE A 4 -55.91 7.33 6.53
N ASN A 5 -54.67 7.80 6.39
CA ASN A 5 -53.52 7.35 5.59
C ASN A 5 -53.50 7.45 4.04
N VAL A 6 -52.92 8.58 3.63
CA VAL A 6 -51.95 8.79 2.55
C VAL A 6 -50.86 7.71 2.54
N VAL A 7 -50.59 7.11 1.37
CA VAL A 7 -49.26 6.57 1.04
C VAL A 7 -48.76 7.37 -0.14
N GLY A 8 -47.87 8.32 0.20
CA GLY A 8 -47.27 9.26 -0.73
C GLY A 8 -46.29 8.58 -1.67
N ALA A 9 -46.25 9.12 -2.89
CA ALA A 9 -45.13 9.00 -3.79
C ALA A 9 -43.87 9.57 -3.12
N ASP A 10 -42.78 8.81 -3.13
CA ASP A 10 -41.43 9.37 -3.06
C ASP A 10 -40.47 8.40 -3.76
N LEU A 11 -40.30 8.63 -5.06
CA LEU A 11 -39.36 7.94 -5.94
C LEU A 11 -38.34 8.93 -6.52
N ALA A 12 -38.05 10.00 -5.78
CA ALA A 12 -37.05 10.99 -6.15
C ALA A 12 -36.00 11.11 -5.04
N ASN A 13 -34.73 11.06 -5.48
CA ASN A 13 -33.51 11.43 -4.77
C ASN A 13 -32.69 10.31 -4.15
N LEU A 14 -32.20 9.40 -5.00
CA LEU A 14 -30.83 8.89 -4.82
C LEU A 14 -29.86 9.98 -5.26
N HIS A 15 -29.60 10.93 -4.37
CA HIS A 15 -28.45 11.82 -4.51
C HIS A 15 -27.24 11.03 -4.00
N ILE A 16 -26.49 10.42 -4.90
CA ILE A 16 -25.15 9.93 -4.58
C ILE A 16 -24.33 11.20 -4.38
N MET A 17 -24.21 11.63 -3.12
CA MET A 17 -23.09 12.48 -2.75
C MET A 17 -21.86 11.60 -2.94
N ASP A 18 -21.07 11.94 -3.95
CA ASP A 18 -19.72 11.45 -4.16
C ASP A 18 -18.90 12.03 -2.99
N GLU A 19 -19.12 11.49 -1.79
CA GLU A 19 -18.20 11.69 -0.68
C GLU A 19 -17.00 10.81 -1.02
N GLU A 20 -16.03 11.45 -1.67
CA GLU A 20 -14.63 11.06 -1.68
C GLU A 20 -14.25 10.86 -0.22
N GLY A 21 -14.48 9.63 0.27
CA GLY A 21 -14.34 9.30 1.67
C GLY A 21 -12.89 9.50 2.03
N ASP A 22 -12.62 10.57 2.78
CA ASP A 22 -11.32 10.82 3.39
C ASP A 22 -10.82 9.49 3.97
N PRO A 23 -9.65 8.97 3.54
CA PRO A 23 -9.13 7.75 4.13
C PRO A 23 -9.02 8.00 5.64
N LEU A 24 -9.69 7.16 6.43
CA LEU A 24 -9.72 7.25 7.89
C LEU A 24 -8.29 7.32 8.42
N VAL A 25 -7.80 8.54 8.66
CA VAL A 25 -6.53 8.78 9.33
C VAL A 25 -6.79 8.52 10.81
N MET A 26 -6.47 7.31 11.25
CA MET A 26 -6.36 7.02 12.68
C MET A 26 -5.16 7.82 13.22
N GLU A 27 -5.42 9.03 13.70
CA GLU A 27 -4.53 9.73 14.62
C GLU A 27 -4.73 9.12 16.01
N GLY A 28 -3.74 8.36 16.47
CA GLY A 28 -3.80 7.72 17.77
C GLY A 28 -2.52 6.97 18.08
N ASP A 29 -1.64 7.63 18.82
CA ASP A 29 -0.50 7.02 19.49
C ASP A 29 -1.00 6.11 20.62
N GLU A 30 -1.21 4.83 20.31
CA GLU A 30 -1.27 3.76 21.31
C GLU A 30 -0.24 2.69 20.94
N PHE A 31 1.01 2.93 21.34
CA PHE A 31 2.09 1.95 21.31
C PHE A 31 1.89 0.90 22.42
N SER A 32 0.77 0.17 22.44
CA SER A 32 0.60 -0.98 23.36
C SER A 32 -0.54 -1.92 22.97
N ALA A 33 -0.33 -2.73 21.94
CA ALA A 33 -0.85 -4.10 21.84
C ALA A 33 0.08 -4.82 20.85
N GLU A 34 0.65 -5.95 21.26
CA GLU A 34 1.58 -6.82 20.51
C GLU A 34 1.68 -6.45 19.02
N LEU A 35 2.66 -5.61 18.66
CA LEU A 35 2.83 -5.19 17.27
C LEU A 35 3.00 -6.47 16.45
N ASN A 36 1.99 -6.82 15.65
CA ASN A 36 2.16 -7.88 14.68
C ASN A 36 3.07 -7.34 13.57
N TYR A 37 4.38 -7.49 13.79
CA TYR A 37 5.42 -7.07 12.86
C TYR A 37 5.31 -7.82 11.52
N GLU A 38 4.59 -8.95 11.46
CA GLU A 38 4.39 -9.72 10.23
C GLU A 38 3.61 -8.93 9.17
N LEU A 39 2.82 -7.93 9.58
CA LEU A 39 2.07 -7.02 8.71
C LEU A 39 2.77 -5.66 8.49
N CYS A 40 4.06 -5.56 8.83
CA CYS A 40 4.82 -4.32 8.70
C CYS A 40 5.87 -4.39 7.59
N LEU A 41 5.97 -3.30 6.83
CA LEU A 41 7.10 -3.01 5.95
C LEU A 41 7.87 -1.82 6.49
N VAL A 42 9.19 -1.91 6.49
CA VAL A 42 10.06 -0.73 6.60
C VAL A 42 10.48 -0.35 5.19
N GLY A 43 10.31 0.91 4.84
CA GLY A 43 10.78 1.46 3.58
C GLY A 43 11.76 2.61 3.76
N ARG A 44 12.55 2.86 2.72
CA ARG A 44 13.37 4.07 2.57
C ARG A 44 13.34 4.52 1.12
N VAL A 45 13.13 5.81 0.91
CA VAL A 45 13.25 6.43 -0.42
C VAL A 45 14.73 6.62 -0.74
N LEU A 46 15.18 6.11 -1.90
CA LEU A 46 16.56 6.24 -2.36
C LEU A 46 16.81 7.64 -2.93
N THR A 47 17.00 8.59 -2.02
CA THR A 47 17.35 9.97 -2.34
C THR A 47 18.15 10.62 -1.21
N GLU A 48 19.07 11.50 -1.57
CA GLU A 48 19.81 12.33 -0.62
C GLU A 48 18.98 13.52 -0.14
N SER A 49 18.01 13.96 -0.95
CA SER A 49 17.12 15.07 -0.63
C SER A 49 16.20 14.76 0.56
N ILE A 50 15.69 15.82 1.19
CA ILE A 50 14.61 15.71 2.18
C ILE A 50 13.33 15.33 1.44
N VAL A 51 12.67 14.27 1.92
CA VAL A 51 11.39 13.81 1.38
C VAL A 51 10.27 14.55 2.08
N ASN A 52 9.30 15.06 1.32
CA ASN A 52 8.06 15.57 1.92
C ASN A 52 7.23 14.37 2.41
N PHE A 53 7.33 14.07 3.71
CA PHE A 53 6.66 12.92 4.30
C PHE A 53 5.13 12.96 4.16
N PRO A 54 4.41 14.08 4.44
CA PRO A 54 2.98 14.17 4.19
C PRO A 54 2.58 13.81 2.74
N ALA A 55 3.32 14.33 1.75
CA ALA A 55 3.07 14.04 0.35
C ALA A 55 3.31 12.55 0.03
N LEU A 56 4.39 11.96 0.57
CA LEU A 56 4.66 10.53 0.43
C LEU A 56 3.55 9.69 1.05
N LYS A 57 3.17 9.99 2.29
CA LYS A 57 2.13 9.27 3.02
C LYS A 57 0.83 9.23 2.21
N ASN A 58 0.35 10.39 1.77
CA ASN A 58 -0.88 10.49 1.01
C ASN A 58 -0.76 9.75 -0.33
N THR A 59 0.31 10.03 -1.10
CA THR A 59 0.53 9.40 -2.40
C THR A 59 0.57 7.88 -2.31
N MET A 60 1.26 7.31 -1.32
CA MET A 60 1.36 5.86 -1.17
C MET A 60 0.06 5.24 -0.66
N ALA A 61 -0.65 5.90 0.26
CA ALA A 61 -1.95 5.43 0.74
C ALA A 61 -2.99 5.41 -0.39
N ASP A 62 -3.04 6.47 -1.20
CA ASP A 62 -3.94 6.61 -2.34
C ASP A 62 -3.61 5.60 -3.45
N LEU A 63 -2.31 5.48 -3.79
CA LEU A 63 -1.84 4.58 -4.85
C LEU A 63 -2.09 3.11 -4.52
N TRP A 64 -1.82 2.70 -3.27
CA TRP A 64 -2.02 1.31 -2.87
C TRP A 64 -3.46 0.99 -2.54
N HIS A 65 -4.26 1.98 -2.15
CA HIS A 65 -5.69 1.87 -1.82
C HIS A 65 -6.05 0.59 -1.02
N PRO A 66 -5.40 0.34 0.14
CA PRO A 66 -5.58 -0.89 0.91
C PRO A 66 -7.00 -1.03 1.45
N LEU A 67 -7.56 -2.24 1.36
CA LEU A 67 -8.95 -2.53 1.77
C LEU A 67 -9.20 -2.26 3.25
N LYS A 68 -8.22 -2.54 4.11
CA LYS A 68 -8.30 -2.29 5.56
C LYS A 68 -7.51 -1.08 6.01
N GLY A 69 -7.04 -0.24 5.08
CA GLY A 69 -6.20 0.89 5.40
C GLY A 69 -4.74 0.53 5.65
N VAL A 70 -3.92 1.56 5.83
CA VAL A 70 -2.50 1.47 6.18
C VAL A 70 -2.14 2.63 7.10
N THR A 71 -1.38 2.37 8.15
CA THR A 71 -0.76 3.41 8.96
C THR A 71 0.68 3.61 8.52
N ILE A 72 1.01 4.84 8.14
CA ILE A 72 2.34 5.21 7.64
C ILE A 72 2.96 6.20 8.63
N THR A 73 4.11 5.84 9.18
CA THR A 73 4.80 6.58 10.23
C THR A 73 6.24 6.87 9.81
N GLU A 74 6.67 8.13 9.93
CA GLU A 74 8.06 8.51 9.74
C GLU A 74 8.89 8.04 10.95
N MET A 75 10.05 7.48 10.67
CA MET A 75 11.02 7.04 11.68
C MET A 75 12.35 7.79 11.49
N GLU A 76 13.29 7.53 12.39
CA GLU A 76 14.65 8.04 12.28
C GLU A 76 15.36 7.51 11.01
N ASP A 77 16.45 8.17 10.61
CA ASP A 77 17.29 7.77 9.46
C ASP A 77 16.54 7.64 8.11
N LYS A 78 15.57 8.54 7.86
CA LYS A 78 14.74 8.54 6.64
C LYS A 78 13.99 7.22 6.40
N ARG A 79 13.76 6.45 7.47
CA ARG A 79 12.99 5.20 7.42
C ARG A 79 11.51 5.51 7.61
N ILE A 80 10.68 4.70 6.98
CA ILE A 80 9.23 4.84 7.02
C ILE A 80 8.65 3.48 7.38
N LEU A 81 7.80 3.43 8.39
CA LEU A 81 7.08 2.23 8.77
C LEU A 81 5.69 2.25 8.13
N PHE A 82 5.37 1.20 7.40
CA PHE A 82 4.05 0.94 6.84
C PHE A 82 3.44 -0.24 7.59
N ARG A 83 2.37 0.01 8.33
CA ARG A 83 1.59 -1.00 9.07
C ARG A 83 0.29 -1.28 8.33
N PHE A 84 0.16 -2.49 7.82
CA PHE A 84 -1.06 -2.96 7.19
C PHE A 84 -1.95 -3.67 8.21
N TYR A 85 -3.25 -3.73 7.91
CA TYR A 85 -4.25 -4.42 8.73
C TYR A 85 -4.79 -5.70 8.06
N SER A 86 -4.24 -6.06 6.90
CA SER A 86 -4.60 -7.23 6.09
C SER A 86 -3.37 -7.81 5.41
N GLU A 87 -3.18 -9.13 5.49
CA GLU A 87 -2.13 -9.83 4.72
C GLU A 87 -2.35 -9.69 3.22
N VAL A 88 -3.62 -9.59 2.77
CA VAL A 88 -3.97 -9.42 1.35
C VAL A 88 -3.47 -8.07 0.83
N ASP A 89 -3.64 -7.00 1.61
CA ASP A 89 -3.16 -5.66 1.24
C ASP A 89 -1.64 -5.63 1.19
N LEU A 90 -0.98 -6.21 2.22
CA LEU A 90 0.47 -6.33 2.27
C LEU A 90 1.01 -7.09 1.06
N LYS A 91 0.43 -8.25 0.75
CA LYS A 91 0.83 -9.09 -0.38
C LYS A 91 0.67 -8.35 -1.70
N ARG A 92 -0.44 -7.64 -1.91
CA ARG A 92 -0.66 -6.83 -3.12
C ARG A 92 0.42 -5.75 -3.29
N VAL A 93 0.82 -5.10 -2.20
CA VAL A 93 1.92 -4.12 -2.22
C VAL A 93 3.26 -4.79 -2.52
N LEU A 94 3.56 -5.95 -1.95
CA LEU A 94 4.80 -6.68 -2.22
C LEU A 94 4.87 -7.18 -3.68
N ASP A 95 3.78 -7.74 -4.20
CA ASP A 95 3.71 -8.28 -5.56
C ASP A 95 3.80 -7.16 -6.63
N GLY A 96 3.36 -5.94 -6.29
CA GLY A 96 3.44 -4.76 -7.15
C GLY A 96 4.80 -4.05 -7.15
N MET A 97 5.81 -4.57 -6.46
CA MET A 97 7.16 -3.98 -6.48
C MET A 97 7.79 -4.01 -7.88
N PRO A 98 8.60 -2.99 -8.23
CA PRO A 98 9.10 -1.91 -7.37
C PRO A 98 8.16 -0.69 -7.29
N TRP A 99 8.18 0.03 -6.15
CA TRP A 99 7.45 1.30 -5.99
C TRP A 99 8.35 2.52 -6.03
N PHE A 100 7.80 3.63 -6.52
CA PHE A 100 8.50 4.90 -6.65
C PHE A 100 7.69 6.02 -6.01
N PHE A 101 8.40 6.98 -5.41
CA PHE A 101 7.84 8.27 -5.02
C PHE A 101 8.67 9.38 -5.68
N ASN A 102 8.02 10.28 -6.42
CA ASN A 102 8.68 11.39 -7.12
C ASN A 102 9.91 10.96 -7.96
N ARG A 103 9.79 9.85 -8.71
CA ARG A 103 10.87 9.23 -9.52
C ARG A 103 12.04 8.64 -8.72
N HIS A 104 11.94 8.58 -7.39
CA HIS A 104 12.90 7.90 -6.54
C HIS A 104 12.36 6.54 -6.11
N LEU A 105 13.18 5.49 -6.24
CA LEU A 105 12.84 4.14 -5.81
C LEU A 105 12.63 4.10 -4.29
N ILE A 106 11.60 3.39 -3.85
CA ILE A 106 11.43 3.03 -2.44
C ILE A 106 11.90 1.57 -2.27
N VAL A 107 12.89 1.36 -1.41
CA VAL A 107 13.33 0.02 -1.02
C VAL A 107 12.57 -0.39 0.23
N PHE A 108 12.08 -1.62 0.26
CA PHE A 108 11.30 -2.17 1.36
C PHE A 108 11.95 -3.42 1.96
N HIS A 109 11.66 -3.64 3.24
CA HIS A 109 11.93 -4.87 3.97
C HIS A 109 10.69 -5.25 4.77
N ARG A 110 10.21 -6.50 4.63
CA ARG A 110 9.12 -7.04 5.44
C ARG A 110 9.69 -7.44 6.80
N LEU A 111 9.17 -6.84 7.87
CA LEU A 111 9.63 -7.16 9.21
C LEU A 111 9.21 -8.58 9.59
N ILE A 112 10.11 -9.27 10.28
CA ILE A 112 9.80 -10.50 11.01
C ILE A 112 9.87 -10.26 12.52
N ARG A 113 9.28 -11.16 13.29
CA ARG A 113 9.25 -11.06 14.75
C ARG A 113 10.67 -10.95 15.32
N GLY A 114 10.91 -9.90 16.10
CA GLY A 114 12.18 -9.65 16.78
C GLY A 114 13.16 -8.76 15.99
N GLU A 115 12.85 -8.41 14.75
CA GLU A 115 13.65 -7.42 14.02
C GLU A 115 13.42 -6.01 14.53
N ASN A 116 14.49 -5.21 14.55
CA ASN A 116 14.41 -3.79 14.83
C ASN A 116 14.33 -3.02 13.50
N PRO A 117 13.23 -2.28 13.24
CA PRO A 117 13.03 -1.54 11.98
C PRO A 117 14.10 -0.48 11.68
N LEU A 118 14.82 0.00 12.70
CA LEU A 118 15.87 0.99 12.54
C LEU A 118 17.19 0.41 12.02
N VAL A 119 17.39 -0.90 12.12
CA VAL A 119 18.68 -1.55 11.76
C VAL A 119 18.58 -2.54 10.60
N VAL A 120 17.37 -2.93 10.19
CA VAL A 120 17.20 -3.81 9.02
C VAL A 120 17.82 -3.19 7.76
N ALA A 121 18.42 -4.05 6.92
CA ALA A 121 19.08 -3.62 5.70
C ALA A 121 18.06 -3.26 4.62
N LEU A 122 18.25 -2.11 3.97
CA LEU A 122 17.40 -1.60 2.89
C LEU A 122 18.23 -1.31 1.64
N TRP A 123 18.89 -2.34 1.13
CA TRP A 123 19.83 -2.26 0.00
C TRP A 123 19.43 -3.06 -1.25
N THR A 124 18.36 -3.85 -1.16
CA THR A 124 17.92 -4.77 -2.22
C THR A 124 16.46 -4.56 -2.54
N THR A 125 16.10 -4.67 -3.81
CA THR A 125 14.71 -4.67 -4.26
C THR A 125 14.51 -5.71 -5.36
N VAL A 126 13.27 -6.17 -5.53
CA VAL A 126 12.87 -7.07 -6.62
C VAL A 126 12.28 -6.23 -7.75
N PHE A 127 12.63 -6.56 -8.98
CA PHE A 127 12.10 -5.91 -10.17
C PHE A 127 11.73 -6.93 -11.24
N TRP A 128 10.63 -6.66 -11.94
CA TRP A 128 10.21 -7.42 -13.11
C TRP A 128 11.06 -7.02 -14.31
N VAL A 129 11.72 -8.01 -14.95
CA VAL A 129 12.48 -7.81 -16.17
C VAL A 129 11.76 -8.52 -17.31
N GLN A 130 11.42 -7.76 -18.35
CA GLN A 130 10.98 -8.34 -19.60
C GLN A 130 12.19 -8.57 -20.51
N ILE A 131 12.44 -9.83 -20.86
CA ILE A 131 13.53 -10.19 -21.78
C ILE A 131 12.96 -10.21 -23.20
N HIS A 132 13.54 -9.40 -24.09
CA HIS A 132 13.16 -9.35 -25.50
C HIS A 132 14.13 -10.17 -26.37
N ASN A 133 13.63 -10.69 -27.50
CA ASN A 133 14.42 -11.40 -28.51
C ASN A 133 15.19 -12.62 -27.97
N LEU A 134 14.58 -13.39 -27.05
CA LEU A 134 15.17 -14.63 -26.57
C LEU A 134 15.31 -15.64 -27.72
N LEU A 135 16.53 -16.09 -28.02
CA LEU A 135 16.76 -17.12 -29.03
C LEU A 135 16.15 -18.45 -28.58
N VAL A 136 15.63 -19.24 -29.51
CA VAL A 136 14.88 -20.49 -29.27
C VAL A 136 15.63 -21.48 -28.35
N GLY A 137 16.96 -21.46 -28.34
CA GLY A 137 17.78 -22.34 -27.48
C GLY A 137 17.87 -21.95 -26.00
N PHE A 138 17.34 -20.79 -25.60
CA PHE A 138 17.39 -20.29 -24.21
C PHE A 138 16.03 -20.29 -23.51
N ILE A 139 14.97 -20.79 -24.18
CA ILE A 139 13.64 -20.92 -23.60
C ILE A 139 13.62 -22.19 -22.74
N THR A 140 13.63 -22.04 -21.42
CA THR A 140 13.37 -23.15 -20.49
C THR A 140 11.87 -23.40 -20.35
N GLU A 141 11.45 -24.63 -20.09
CA GLU A 141 10.04 -25.08 -20.08
C GLU A 141 9.10 -24.24 -19.17
N GLY A 142 9.63 -23.50 -18.18
CA GLY A 142 8.88 -22.59 -17.33
C GLY A 142 8.70 -21.14 -17.82
N MET A 143 9.19 -20.76 -19.00
CA MET A 143 9.08 -19.37 -19.51
C MET A 143 7.73 -19.04 -20.18
N HIS A 144 6.84 -20.02 -20.33
CA HIS A 144 5.60 -19.90 -21.12
C HIS A 144 4.41 -19.26 -20.38
N GLU A 145 4.55 -18.90 -19.10
CA GLU A 145 3.40 -18.55 -18.23
C GLU A 145 3.37 -17.08 -17.81
N ILE A 146 3.69 -16.16 -18.73
CA ILE A 146 3.48 -14.72 -18.52
C ILE A 146 2.76 -14.11 -19.72
N ARG A 147 1.51 -14.51 -19.91
CA ARG A 147 0.50 -13.72 -20.61
C ARG A 147 -0.82 -13.96 -19.90
N GLU A 148 -1.35 -12.89 -19.31
CA GLU A 148 -2.78 -12.60 -19.05
C GLU A 148 -2.92 -11.80 -17.76
N PHE A 149 -2.44 -10.55 -17.71
CA PHE A 149 -2.99 -9.50 -16.84
C PHE A 149 -2.68 -8.13 -17.47
N TYR A 150 -3.52 -7.72 -18.42
CA TYR A 150 -3.80 -6.34 -18.77
C TYR A 150 -5.30 -6.11 -18.57
#